data_AF-A0A4Q0YW78-F1
#
_entry.id   AF-A0A4Q0YW78-F1
#
_cell.length_a   1.000
_cell.length_b   1.000
_cell.length_c   1.000
_cell.angle_alpha   90.00
_cell.angle_beta   90.00
_cell.angle_gamma   90.00
#
_symmetry.space_group_name_H-M   'P 1'
#
loop_
_entity.id
_entity.type
_entity.pdbx_description
1 polymer ?
#
loop_
_entity_poly.entity_id
_entity_poly.type
_entity_poly.pdbx_seq_one_letter_code
_entity_poly.pdbx_strand_id
1 'polypeptide(L)'
;VDKLGISENIANMIVNKFKKDITKDLEDLESLIENQEKEAIAQKAHYIKNSCLNVALDDICELLQELESDSISIEECVDLYKQINQKIKAII
;
A
#
# COMPACT_ATOMS: atom_id res chain seq x y z
N VAL A 1 -29.85 -10.78 8.10
CA VAL A 1 -28.75 -10.76 7.11
C VAL A 1 -27.51 -10.47 7.93
N ASP A 2 -26.93 -11.51 8.52
CA ASP A 2 -25.74 -11.40 9.36
C ASP A 2 -24.66 -12.26 8.70
N LYS A 3 -24.09 -11.71 7.63
CA LYS A 3 -22.96 -12.33 6.93
C LYS A 3 -21.68 -11.81 7.59
N LEU A 4 -21.03 -12.70 8.34
CA LEU A 4 -19.65 -12.60 8.86
C LEU A 4 -19.36 -11.26 9.57
N GLY A 5 -19.98 -11.10 10.75
CA GLY A 5 -19.88 -9.93 11.60
C GLY A 5 -18.50 -9.74 12.24
N ILE A 6 -17.60 -9.10 11.49
CA ILE A 6 -16.69 -8.16 12.13
C ILE A 6 -17.60 -7.06 12.69
N SER A 7 -17.62 -6.86 14.02
CA SER A 7 -18.40 -5.76 14.58
C SER A 7 -17.93 -4.47 13.93
N GLU A 8 -18.85 -3.54 13.65
CA GLU A 8 -18.53 -2.24 13.06
C GLU A 8 -17.37 -1.54 13.80
N ASN A 9 -17.27 -1.76 15.11
CA ASN A 9 -16.16 -1.32 15.95
C ASN A 9 -14.80 -1.88 15.50
N ILE A 10 -14.71 -3.19 15.21
CA ILE A 10 -13.46 -3.81 14.73
C ILE A 10 -13.13 -3.30 13.32
N ALA A 11 -14.13 -3.15 12.44
CA ALA A 11 -13.91 -2.58 11.11
C ALA A 11 -13.35 -1.15 11.19
N ASN A 12 -13.94 -0.31 12.04
CA ASN A 12 -13.45 1.05 12.29
C ASN A 12 -12.04 1.07 12.89
N MET A 13 -11.70 0.13 13.78
CA MET A 13 -10.35 -0.01 14.32
C MET A 13 -9.32 -0.33 13.22
N ILE A 14 -9.66 -1.24 12.31
CA ILE A 14 -8.78 -1.61 11.18
C ILE A 14 -8.55 -0.40 10.28
N VAL A 15 -9.62 0.30 9.88
CA VAL A 15 -9.53 1.50 9.03
C VAL A 15 -8.72 2.62 9.71
N ASN A 16 -8.96 2.87 10.99
CA ASN A 16 -8.23 3.92 11.73
C ASN A 16 -6.74 3.59 11.86
N LYS A 17 -6.40 2.32 12.08
CA LYS A 17 -5.01 1.88 12.11
C LYS A 17 -4.35 2.07 10.74
N PHE A 18 -5.02 1.63 9.67
CA PHE A 18 -4.54 1.84 8.30
C PHE A 18 -4.24 3.32 8.03
N LYS A 19 -5.20 4.22 8.30
CA LYS A 19 -5.02 5.67 8.08
C LYS A 19 -3.87 6.27 8.87
N LYS A 20 -3.63 5.77 10.09
CA LYS A 20 -2.52 6.24 10.95
C LYS A 20 -1.16 5.84 10.40
N ASP A 21 -1.04 4.64 9.84
CA ASP A 21 0.25 4.05 9.50
C ASP A 21 0.62 4.29 8.01
N ILE A 22 -0.36 4.32 7.10
CA ILE A 22 -0.13 4.31 5.65
C ILE A 22 0.68 5.49 5.12
N THR A 23 0.55 6.68 5.73
CA THR A 23 1.33 7.86 5.28
C THR A 23 2.81 7.63 5.51
N LYS A 24 3.18 7.09 6.68
CA LYS A 24 4.57 6.79 6.99
C LYS A 24 5.10 5.67 6.10
N ASP A 25 4.27 4.67 5.83
CA ASP A 25 4.66 3.58 4.93
C ASP A 25 4.95 4.07 3.51
N LEU A 26 4.20 5.05 3.00
CA LEU A 26 4.45 5.66 1.70
C LEU A 26 5.69 6.54 1.68
N GLU A 27 6.00 7.26 2.76
CA GLU A 27 7.26 8.01 2.88
C GLU A 27 8.47 7.07 2.91
N ASP A 28 8.37 5.95 3.63
CA ASP A 28 9.42 4.94 3.66
C ASP A 28 9.62 4.32 2.27
N LEU A 29 8.54 3.99 1.55
CA LEU A 29 8.61 3.46 0.19
C LEU A 29 9.25 4.46 -0.77
N GLU A 30 8.90 5.75 -0.67
CA GLU A 30 9.50 6.83 -1.48
C GLU A 30 11.02 6.90 -1.27
N SER A 31 11.46 6.89 0.00
CA SER A 31 12.88 6.90 0.34
C SER A 31 13.62 5.69 -0.23
N LEU A 32 13.04 4.49 -0.18
CA LEU A 32 13.64 3.29 -0.77
C LEU A 32 13.76 3.40 -2.31
N ILE A 33 12.78 4.01 -2.96
CA ILE A 33 12.81 4.28 -4.41
C ILE A 33 13.90 5.30 -4.76
N GLU A 34 14.01 6.39 -3.99
CA GLU A 34 15.06 7.40 -4.18
C GLU A 34 16.47 6.81 -4.00
N ASN A 35 16.63 5.88 -3.05
CA ASN A 35 17.88 5.17 -2.80
C ASN A 35 18.09 3.95 -3.72
N GLN A 36 17.14 3.66 -4.61
CA GLN A 36 17.17 2.57 -5.60
C GLN A 36 17.35 1.16 -4.98
N GLU A 37 16.81 0.96 -3.79
CA GLU A 37 16.93 -0.29 -3.03
C GLU A 37 15.89 -1.32 -3.48
N LYS A 38 16.04 -1.88 -4.70
CA LYS A 38 15.02 -2.74 -5.35
C LYS A 38 14.42 -3.85 -4.45
N GLU A 39 15.25 -4.60 -3.75
CA GLU A 39 14.76 -5.68 -2.87
C GLU A 39 13.92 -5.11 -1.72
N ALA A 40 14.35 -4.00 -1.13
CA ALA A 40 13.63 -3.34 -0.06
C ALA A 40 12.32 -2.70 -0.56
N ILE A 41 12.29 -2.17 -1.79
CA ILE A 41 11.08 -1.67 -2.45
C ILE A 41 10.05 -2.79 -2.56
N ALA A 42 10.44 -3.96 -3.08
CA ALA A 42 9.54 -5.11 -3.22
C ALA A 42 8.99 -5.58 -1.87
N GLN A 43 9.85 -5.66 -0.84
CA GLN A 43 9.44 -6.04 0.52
C GLN A 43 8.47 -5.01 1.14
N LYS A 44 8.75 -3.71 0.99
CA LYS A 44 7.88 -2.65 1.51
C LYS A 44 6.55 -2.60 0.74
N ALA A 45 6.56 -2.81 -0.58
CA ALA A 45 5.35 -2.91 -1.39
C ALA A 45 4.46 -4.07 -0.91
N HIS A 46 5.03 -5.25 -0.66
CA HIS A 46 4.32 -6.40 -0.10
C HIS A 46 3.69 -6.09 1.27
N TYR A 47 4.45 -5.43 2.15
CA TYR A 47 3.95 -5.00 3.45
C TYR A 47 2.73 -4.07 3.32
N ILE A 48 2.83 -3.05 2.46
CA ILE A 48 1.75 -2.10 2.23
C ILE A 48 0.54 -2.80 1.61
N LYS A 49 0.76 -3.73 0.67
CA LYS A 49 -0.32 -4.51 0.03
C LYS A 49 -1.13 -5.26 1.07
N ASN A 50 -0.48 -5.91 2.02
CA ASN A 50 -1.17 -6.61 3.12
C ASN A 50 -1.99 -5.63 3.99
N SER A 51 -1.53 -4.39 4.16
CA SER A 51 -2.29 -3.33 4.82
C SER A 51 -3.54 -2.94 4.01
N CYS A 52 -3.39 -2.74 2.70
CA CYS A 52 -4.46 -2.39 1.76
C CYS A 52 -5.53 -3.50 1.61
N LEU A 53 -5.13 -4.77 1.65
CA LEU A 53 -6.06 -5.92 1.61
C LEU A 53 -7.05 -5.91 2.78
N ASN A 54 -6.61 -5.47 3.97
CA ASN A 54 -7.48 -5.40 5.15
C ASN A 54 -8.58 -4.34 5.04
N VAL A 55 -8.46 -3.41 4.10
CA VAL A 55 -9.40 -2.30 3.87
C VAL A 55 -9.99 -2.30 2.45
N ALA A 56 -9.90 -3.43 1.74
CA ALA A 56 -10.49 -3.66 0.42
C ALA A 56 -10.08 -2.62 -0.65
N LEU A 57 -8.80 -2.26 -0.68
CA LEU A 57 -8.24 -1.35 -1.69
C LEU A 57 -7.63 -2.13 -2.87
N ASP A 58 -8.44 -2.93 -3.54
CA ASP A 58 -8.00 -3.91 -4.54
C ASP A 58 -7.20 -3.26 -5.69
N ASP A 59 -7.67 -2.13 -6.24
CA ASP A 59 -6.94 -1.36 -7.26
C ASP A 59 -5.51 -0.97 -6.83
N ILE A 60 -5.32 -0.66 -5.55
CA ILE A 60 -4.01 -0.28 -5.01
C ILE A 60 -3.17 -1.54 -4.78
N CYS A 61 -3.80 -2.65 -4.37
CA CYS A 61 -3.12 -3.94 -4.22
C CYS A 61 -2.51 -4.44 -5.53
N GLU A 62 -3.17 -4.22 -6.67
CA GLU A 62 -2.63 -4.57 -7.99
C GLU A 62 -1.36 -3.78 -8.32
N LEU A 63 -1.38 -2.45 -8.10
CA LEU A 63 -0.20 -1.61 -8.32
C LEU A 63 0.98 -1.98 -7.40
N LEU A 64 0.69 -2.32 -6.13
CA LEU A 64 1.70 -2.80 -5.19
C LEU A 64 2.24 -4.18 -5.57
N GLN A 65 1.41 -5.05 -6.15
CA GLN A 65 1.84 -6.33 -6.67
C GLN A 65 2.81 -6.18 -7.84
N GLU A 66 2.64 -5.15 -8.68
CA GLU A 66 3.60 -4.81 -9.73
C GLU A 66 4.94 -4.35 -9.14
N LEU A 67 4.93 -3.53 -8.08
CA LEU A 67 6.13 -3.11 -7.36
C LEU A 67 6.91 -4.25 -6.68
N GLU A 68 6.26 -5.38 -6.41
CA GLU A 68 6.92 -6.58 -5.89
C GLU A 68 7.75 -7.32 -6.95
N SER A 69 7.64 -6.96 -8.22
CA SER A 69 8.31 -7.65 -9.33
C SER A 69 9.78 -7.25 -9.47
N ASP A 70 10.68 -8.22 -9.57
CA ASP A 70 12.11 -7.96 -9.82
C ASP A 70 12.40 -7.42 -11.23
N SER A 71 11.42 -7.47 -12.12
CA SER A 71 11.58 -7.14 -13.54
C SER A 71 11.36 -5.66 -13.88
N ILE A 72 10.85 -4.86 -12.95
CA ILE A 72 10.59 -3.43 -13.19
C ILE A 72 11.85 -2.57 -13.01
N SER A 73 11.95 -1.51 -13.79
CA SER A 73 12.95 -0.46 -13.68
C SER A 73 12.65 0.50 -12.53
N ILE A 74 13.65 1.31 -12.15
CA ILE A 74 13.45 2.33 -11.12
C ILE A 74 12.50 3.43 -11.63
N GLU A 75 12.55 3.79 -12.91
CA GLU A 75 11.60 4.73 -13.51
C GLU A 75 10.16 4.22 -13.40
N GLU A 76 9.92 2.93 -13.67
CA GLU A 76 8.62 2.30 -13.48
C GLU A 76 8.20 2.29 -12.01
N CYS A 77 9.12 2.02 -11.06
CA CYS A 77 8.84 2.13 -9.63
C CYS A 77 8.34 3.53 -9.25
N VAL A 78 8.99 4.58 -9.76
CA VAL A 78 8.62 5.97 -9.49
C VAL A 78 7.21 6.27 -10.00
N ASP A 79 6.87 5.81 -11.20
CA ASP A 79 5.55 6.07 -11.78
C ASP A 79 4.43 5.26 -11.11
N LEU A 80 4.70 4.01 -10.72
CA LEU A 80 3.78 3.22 -9.89
C LEU A 80 3.57 3.86 -8.52
N TYR A 81 4.65 4.31 -7.86
CA TYR A 81 4.56 4.99 -6.58
C TYR A 81 3.70 6.26 -6.65
N LYS A 82 3.87 7.10 -7.69
CA LYS A 82 3.03 8.29 -7.86
C LYS A 82 1.55 7.93 -7.96
N GLN A 83 1.20 6.89 -8.72
CA GLN A 83 -0.18 6.43 -8.85
C GLN A 83 -0.75 5.92 -7.51
N ILE A 84 0.01 5.09 -6.80
CA ILE A 84 -0.36 4.58 -5.47
C ILE A 84 -0.57 5.73 -4.49
N ASN A 85 0.39 6.67 -4.41
CA ASN A 85 0.35 7.81 -3.50
C ASN A 85 -0.86 8.72 -3.80
N GLN A 86 -1.14 8.99 -5.07
CA GLN A 86 -2.33 9.77 -5.46
C GLN A 86 -3.63 9.08 -5.07
N LYS A 87 -3.77 7.77 -5.34
CA LYS A 87 -4.97 6.99 -5.00
C LYS A 87 -5.18 6.92 -3.49
N ILE A 88 -4.12 6.68 -2.71
CA ILE A 88 -4.20 6.65 -1.24
C ILE A 88 -4.56 8.03 -0.68
N LYS A 89 -3.95 9.11 -1.18
CA LYS A 89 -4.29 10.48 -0.75
C LYS A 89 -5.73 10.87 -1.03
N ALA A 90 -6.39 10.26 -2.01
CA ALA A 90 -7.79 10.52 -2.33
C ALA A 90 -8.79 9.87 -1.34
N ILE A 91 -8.35 8.90 -0.54
CA ILE A 91 -9.22 8.12 0.38
C ILE A 91 -8.95 8.39 1.86
N ILE A 92 -7.80 8.97 2.21
CA ILE A 92 -7.42 9.25 3.59
C ILE A 92 -7.97 10.58 4.09
#